data_AF-A0A967VSU7-F1
#
_entry.id   AF-A0A967VSU7-F1
#
_cell.length_a   1.000
_cell.length_b   1.000
_cell.length_c   1.000
_cell.angle_alpha   90.00
_cell.angle_beta   90.00
_cell.angle_gamma   90.00
#
_symmetry.space_group_name_H-M   'P 1'
#
loop_
_entity.id
_entity.type
_entity.pdbx_description
1 polymer ?
#
loop_
_entity_poly.entity_id
_entity_poly.type
_entity_poly.pdbx_seq_one_letter_code
_entity_poly.pdbx_strand_id
1 'polypeptide(L)'
;EEELAELAASIKENGLLQPIVVRPAGNRRGTDRWELVAGERRWRAVTRLGWTDVPALVRDVDDRTLLVLALVENLQRSGLG
;
A
#
# COMPACT_ATOMS: atom_id res chain seq x y z
N GLU A 1 -1.95 -6.10 17.10
CA GLU A 1 -0.89 -5.07 17.16
C GLU A 1 0.49 -5.69 16.95
N GLU A 2 0.73 -6.87 17.55
CA GLU A 2 1.91 -7.72 17.35
C GLU A 2 2.29 -7.94 15.87
N GLU A 3 1.36 -8.40 15.03
CA GLU A 3 1.66 -8.64 13.60
C GLU A 3 2.09 -7.38 12.83
N LEU A 4 1.66 -6.19 13.26
CA LEU A 4 2.09 -4.93 12.64
C LEU A 4 3.51 -4.56 13.09
N ALA A 5 3.85 -4.84 14.36
CA ALA A 5 5.19 -4.64 14.89
C ALA A 5 6.19 -5.60 14.25
N GLU A 6 5.82 -6.87 14.03
CA GLU A 6 6.63 -7.84 13.30
C GLU A 6 6.86 -7.41 11.85
N LEU A 7 5.81 -6.94 11.16
CA LEU A 7 5.95 -6.41 9.80
C LEU A 7 6.87 -5.19 9.76
N ALA A 8 6.76 -4.28 10.74
CA ALA A 8 7.64 -3.12 10.84
C ALA A 8 9.10 -3.54 11.11
N ALA A 9 9.35 -4.54 11.96
CA ALA A 9 10.68 -5.08 12.19
C ALA A 9 11.26 -5.68 10.90
N SER A 10 10.48 -6.51 10.20
CA SER A 10 10.89 -7.11 8.93
C SER A 10 11.21 -6.06 7.85
N ILE A 11 10.38 -5.03 7.71
CA ILE A 11 10.62 -3.91 6.77
C ILE A 11 11.85 -3.09 7.18
N LYS A 12 12.10 -2.91 8.47
CA LYS A 12 13.30 -2.21 8.95
C LYS A 12 14.58 -2.96 8.60
N GLU A 13 14.56 -4.29 8.66
CA GLU A 13 15.71 -5.14 8.36
C GLU A 13 15.95 -5.32 6.86
N ASN A 14 14.89 -5.57 6.09
CA ASN A 14 14.98 -6.01 4.69
C ASN A 14 14.55 -4.94 3.68
N GLY A 15 14.05 -3.80 4.15
CA GLY A 15 13.40 -2.80 3.32
C GLY A 15 11.97 -3.20 2.92
N LEU A 16 11.29 -2.29 2.20
CA LEU A 16 9.95 -2.56 1.68
C LEU A 16 10.04 -3.29 0.34
N LEU A 17 10.07 -4.62 0.37
CA LEU A 17 10.22 -5.47 -0.81
C LEU A 17 9.05 -5.37 -1.80
N GLN A 18 7.82 -5.23 -1.28
CA GLN A 18 6.63 -5.02 -2.11
C GLN A 18 6.15 -3.58 -1.98
N PRO A 19 6.11 -2.80 -3.07
CA PRO A 19 5.67 -1.41 -3.05
C PRO A 19 4.18 -1.30 -2.71
N ILE A 20 3.78 -0.19 -2.08
CA ILE A 20 2.37 0.16 -1.91
C ILE A 20 1.76 0.54 -3.27
N VAL A 21 0.44 0.40 -3.43
CA VAL A 21 -0.23 0.84 -4.66
C VAL A 21 -0.93 2.16 -4.36
N VAL A 22 -0.71 3.15 -5.22
CA VAL A 22 -1.33 4.46 -5.12
C VAL A 22 -1.92 4.87 -6.46
N ARG A 23 -2.88 5.81 -6.41
CA ARG A 23 -3.40 6.49 -7.60
C ARG A 23 -3.29 8.00 -7.46
N PRO A 24 -3.27 8.75 -8.58
CA PRO A 24 -3.34 10.21 -8.53
C PRO A 24 -4.62 10.67 -7.82
N ALA A 25 -4.50 11.60 -6.88
CA ALA A 25 -5.62 12.21 -6.15
C ALA A 25 -5.77 13.71 -6.50
N GLY A 26 -5.32 14.08 -7.70
CA GLY A 26 -5.25 15.46 -8.17
C GLY A 26 -4.09 16.25 -7.56
N ASN A 27 -4.13 17.57 -7.76
CA ASN A 27 -3.13 18.49 -7.26
C ASN A 27 -3.79 19.46 -6.27
N ARG A 28 -3.12 19.71 -5.13
CA ARG A 28 -3.57 20.71 -4.15
C ARG A 28 -2.45 21.71 -3.91
N ARG A 29 -2.71 22.98 -4.25
CA ARG A 29 -1.77 24.11 -4.08
C ARG A 29 -0.41 23.90 -4.78
N GLY A 30 -0.40 23.24 -5.94
CA GLY A 30 0.82 22.96 -6.69
C GLY A 30 1.51 21.65 -6.32
N THR A 31 1.05 20.94 -5.29
CA THR A 31 1.59 19.64 -4.89
C THR A 31 0.69 18.50 -5.35
N ASP A 32 1.29 17.53 -6.04
CA ASP A 32 0.61 16.30 -6.43
C ASP A 32 0.24 15.48 -5.20
N ARG A 33 -0.96 14.93 -5.23
CA ARG A 33 -1.50 14.11 -4.16
C ARG A 33 -1.70 12.69 -4.65
N TRP A 34 -1.51 11.77 -3.74
CA TRP A 34 -1.67 10.35 -3.96
C TRP A 34 -2.67 9.80 -2.96
N GLU A 35 -3.51 8.88 -3.43
CA GLU A 35 -4.42 8.11 -2.59
C GLU A 35 -3.91 6.67 -2.52
N LEU A 36 -3.88 6.11 -1.31
CA LEU A 36 -3.50 4.73 -1.10
C LEU A 36 -4.62 3.80 -1.56
N VAL A 37 -4.27 2.91 -2.48
CA VAL A 37 -5.17 1.91 -3.04
C VAL A 37 -5.04 0.57 -2.31
N ALA A 38 -3.79 0.12 -2.11
CA ALA A 38 -3.51 -1.17 -1.52
C ALA A 38 -2.18 -1.15 -0.75
N GLY A 39 -2.09 -2.02 0.26
CA GLY A 39 -0.91 -2.11 1.12
C GLY A 39 -1.00 -1.32 2.43
N GLU A 40 -2.21 -1.07 2.94
CA GLU A 40 -2.47 -0.36 4.21
C GLU A 40 -1.56 -0.82 5.36
N ARG A 41 -1.41 -2.13 5.57
CA ARG A 41 -0.54 -2.67 6.63
C ARG A 41 0.92 -2.25 6.46
N ARG A 42 1.42 -2.24 5.21
CA ARG A 42 2.78 -1.81 4.87
C ARG A 42 2.92 -0.30 5.07
N TRP A 43 1.95 0.48 4.62
CA TRP A 43 1.91 1.93 4.82
C TRP A 43 1.95 2.30 6.32
N ARG A 44 1.15 1.63 7.14
CA ARG A 44 1.16 1.82 8.61
C ARG A 44 2.49 1.41 9.24
N ALA A 45 3.10 0.32 8.77
CA ALA A 45 4.39 -0.13 9.27
C ALA A 45 5.49 0.90 8.97
N VAL A 46 5.61 1.38 7.74
CA VAL A 46 6.61 2.41 7.38
C VAL A 46 6.34 3.76 8.05
N THR A 47 5.06 4.10 8.26
CA THR A 47 4.67 5.31 9.01
C THR A 47 5.14 5.22 10.47
N ARG A 48 4.98 4.05 11.10
CA ARG A 48 5.48 3.81 12.47
C ARG A 48 7.01 3.85 12.55
N LEU A 49 7.70 3.46 11.47
CA LEU A 49 9.15 3.58 11.35
C LEU A 49 9.64 5.00 11.05
N GLY A 50 8.73 5.95 10.78
CA GLY A 50 9.06 7.34 10.49
C GLY A 50 9.66 7.57 9.10
N TRP A 51 9.40 6.68 8.14
CA TRP A 51 9.89 6.88 6.77
C TRP A 51 9.18 8.05 6.10
N THR A 52 9.95 8.95 5.47
CA THR A 52 9.44 10.08 4.70
C THR A 52 9.09 9.70 3.27
N ASP A 53 9.77 8.68 2.74
CA ASP A 53 9.67 8.22 1.36
C ASP A 53 9.47 6.71 1.33
N VAL A 54 8.62 6.23 0.43
CA VAL A 54 8.25 4.82 0.33
C VAL A 54 8.09 4.42 -1.14
N PRO A 55 8.60 3.24 -1.56
CA PRO A 55 8.37 2.78 -2.92
C PRO A 55 6.88 2.53 -3.15
N ALA A 56 6.36 3.17 -4.20
CA ALA A 56 4.95 3.10 -4.58
C ALA A 56 4.80 2.79 -6.07
N LEU A 57 3.81 1.96 -6.39
CA LEU A 57 3.35 1.68 -7.73
C LEU A 57 2.17 2.60 -8.04
N VAL A 58 2.36 3.52 -8.97
CA VAL A 58 1.28 4.37 -9.46
C VAL A 58 0.42 3.57 -10.44
N ARG A 59 -0.89 3.51 -10.17
CA ARG A 59 -1.87 2.91 -11.07
C ARG A 59 -2.96 3.93 -11.36
N ASP A 60 -3.11 4.25 -12.63
CA ASP A 60 -4.23 5.02 -13.15
C ASP A 60 -5.37 4.05 -13.45
N VAL A 61 -6.10 3.71 -12.39
CA VAL A 61 -7.20 2.74 -12.41
C VAL A 61 -8.44 3.46 -11.92
N ASP A 62 -9.49 3.39 -12.73
CA ASP A 62 -10.81 3.90 -12.33
C ASP A 62 -11.31 3.16 -11.08
N ASP A 63 -12.19 3.81 -10.30
CA ASP A 63 -12.74 3.24 -9.06
C ASP A 63 -13.32 1.83 -9.26
N ARG A 64 -13.84 1.56 -10.47
CA ARG A 64 -14.47 0.30 -10.84
C ARG A 64 -13.45 -0.83 -10.99
N THR A 65 -12.32 -0.59 -11.65
CA THR A 65 -11.24 -1.57 -11.83
C THR A 65 -10.54 -1.86 -10.51
N LEU A 66 -10.42 -0.85 -9.63
CA LEU A 66 -9.90 -1.04 -8.28
C LEU A 66 -10.76 -1.97 -7.43
N LEU A 67 -12.08 -1.77 -7.44
CA LEU A 67 -13.00 -2.61 -6.70
C LEU A 67 -12.91 -4.08 -7.17
N VAL A 68 -12.83 -4.28 -8.49
CA VAL A 68 -12.69 -5.61 -9.09
C VAL A 68 -11.36 -6.27 -8.70
N LEU A 69 -10.23 -5.54 -8.77
CA LEU A 69 -8.92 -6.07 -8.38
C LEU A 69 -8.84 -6.41 -6.89
N ALA A 70 -9.38 -5.56 -6.01
CA ALA A 70 -9.40 -5.84 -4.58
C ALA A 70 -10.27 -7.05 -4.23
N LEU A 71 -11.39 -7.26 -4.97
CA LEU A 71 -12.23 -8.44 -4.82
C LEU A 71 -11.50 -9.72 -5.27
N VAL A 72 -10.80 -9.66 -6.41
CA VAL A 72 -10.03 -10.78 -6.95
C VAL A 72 -8.86 -11.15 -6.03
N GLU A 73 -8.12 -10.17 -5.49
CA GLU A 73 -7.03 -10.41 -4.54
C GLU A 73 -7.54 -11.08 -3.26
N ASN A 74 -8.69 -10.65 -2.73
CA ASN A 74 -9.30 -11.29 -1.57
C ASN A 74 -9.79 -12.72 -1.86
N LEU A 75 -10.31 -12.99 -3.06
CA LEU A 75 -10.72 -14.34 -3.49
C LEU A 75 -9.52 -15.28 -3.72
N GLN A 76 -8.40 -14.76 -4.21
CA GLN A 76 -7.17 -15.55 -4.36
C GLN A 76 -6.54 -15.92 -3.00
N ARG A 77 -6.81 -15.15 -1.94
CA ARG A 77 -6.31 -15.43 -0.59
C ARG A 77 -7.06 -16.56 0.13
N SER A 78 -8.27 -16.91 -0.31
CA SER A 78 -9.09 -17.98 0.28
C SER A 78 -8.97 -19.33 -0.43
N GLY A 79 -8.10 -19.46 -1.44
CA GLY A 79 -7.96 -20.68 -2.27
C GLY A 79 -6.65 -21.46 -2.08
N LEU A 80 -5.77 -21.08 -1.15
CA LEU A 80 -4.61 -21.90 -0.78
C LEU A 80 -4.87 -22.54 0.59
N GLY A 81 -5.71 -23.57 0.58
CA GLY A 81 -5.80 -24.60 1.61
C GLY A 81 -5.35 -25.92 1.00
#